data_AF-X1VVS9-F1
#
_entry.id   AF-X1VVS9-F1
#
_cell.length_a   1.000
_cell.length_b   1.000
_cell.length_c   1.000
_cell.angle_alpha   90.00
_cell.angle_beta   90.00
_cell.angle_gamma   90.00
#
_symmetry.space_group_name_H-M   'P 1'
#
loop_
_entity.id
_entity.type
_entity.pdbx_description
1 polymer ?
#
loop_
_entity_poly.entity_id
_entity_poly.type
_entity_poly.pdbx_seq_one_letter_code
_entity_poly.pdbx_strand_id
1 'polypeptide(L)'
;MRRRLVAALESPWLEYVPKRGLYLPRAARQIARCGLTWGVLHAYEDKSKWMLIPLPCNKVACPRCARLRSIDFALRAARIPDLDRTELRWITFTIENPPPGQLGDTMDRMGKAFSLLRHNKSGEAWSRHVRGYIWGFEITYNAKADTWHPHYHVLYDGRYWP
;
A
#
# COMPACT_ATOMS: atom_id res chain seq x y z
N MET A 1 28.55 -17.45 -25.91
CA MET A 1 27.97 -16.21 -26.48
C MET A 1 26.45 -16.35 -26.56
N ARG A 2 25.72 -16.06 -25.47
CA ARG A 2 24.24 -16.20 -25.43
C ARG A 2 23.62 -14.87 -25.84
N ARG A 3 22.99 -14.82 -27.02
CA ARG A 3 22.20 -13.68 -27.50
C ARG A 3 21.07 -13.41 -26.50
N ARG A 4 21.18 -12.31 -25.75
CA ARG A 4 20.14 -11.80 -24.85
C ARG A 4 18.99 -11.28 -25.69
N LEU A 5 17.77 -11.71 -25.37
CA LEU A 5 16.52 -11.22 -25.97
C LEU A 5 16.46 -9.68 -25.93
N VAL A 6 16.63 -9.08 -27.11
CA VAL A 6 16.63 -7.64 -27.42
C VAL A 6 15.19 -7.08 -27.50
N ALA A 7 14.22 -7.70 -26.84
CA ALA A 7 12.82 -7.27 -26.94
C ALA A 7 12.46 -6.11 -25.97
N ALA A 8 13.38 -5.72 -25.09
CA ALA A 8 13.19 -4.60 -24.17
C ALA A 8 13.78 -3.27 -24.68
N LEU A 9 14.32 -3.25 -25.90
CA LEU A 9 15.10 -2.11 -26.45
C LEU A 9 14.34 -1.26 -27.48
N GLU A 10 13.09 -1.59 -27.83
CA GLU A 10 12.36 -0.88 -28.90
C GLU A 10 11.13 -0.09 -28.42
N SER A 11 10.93 0.10 -27.10
CA SER A 11 9.89 1.04 -26.63
C SER A 11 10.45 2.46 -26.58
N PRO A 12 9.85 3.44 -27.28
CA PRO A 12 10.32 4.84 -27.31
C PRO A 12 10.30 5.56 -25.95
N TRP A 13 9.73 4.97 -24.91
CA TRP A 13 9.54 5.58 -23.58
C TRP A 13 10.50 5.02 -22.51
N LEU A 14 11.61 4.37 -22.90
CA LEU A 14 12.45 3.57 -22.00
C LEU A 14 13.83 4.17 -21.64
N GLU A 15 14.02 5.48 -21.72
CA GLU A 15 15.27 6.12 -21.27
C GLU A 15 15.17 6.66 -19.83
N TYR A 16 15.21 5.75 -18.85
CA TYR A 16 15.90 5.92 -17.55
C TYR A 16 15.81 4.63 -16.72
N VAL A 17 16.96 4.00 -16.39
CA VAL A 17 17.03 2.89 -15.43
C VAL A 17 18.16 3.14 -14.42
N PRO A 18 17.88 3.66 -13.22
CA PRO A 18 18.87 3.75 -12.17
C PRO A 18 19.14 2.36 -11.58
N LYS A 19 20.43 2.02 -11.40
CA LYS A 19 20.91 0.72 -10.89
C LYS A 19 20.43 0.36 -9.48
N ARG A 20 19.93 1.34 -8.73
CA ARG A 20 19.19 1.17 -7.46
C ARG A 20 17.93 2.02 -7.54
N GLY A 21 16.89 1.47 -8.16
CA GLY A 21 15.60 2.12 -8.30
C GLY A 21 14.56 1.20 -8.92
N LEU A 22 13.31 1.62 -8.84
CA LEU A 22 12.14 0.88 -9.32
C LEU A 22 12.24 0.64 -10.84
N TYR A 23 12.70 -0.54 -11.26
CA TYR A 23 12.65 -0.92 -12.68
C TYR A 23 11.21 -1.31 -13.05
N LEU A 24 10.46 -0.33 -13.58
CA LEU A 24 9.03 -0.43 -13.90
C LEU A 24 8.68 -1.66 -14.75
N PRO A 25 9.44 -2.07 -15.80
CA PRO A 25 9.11 -3.28 -16.56
C PRO A 25 9.24 -4.58 -15.78
N ARG A 26 10.16 -4.68 -14.81
CA ARG A 26 10.21 -5.85 -13.91
C ARG A 26 9.10 -5.80 -12.89
N ALA A 27 8.79 -4.63 -12.32
CA ALA A 27 7.68 -4.47 -11.39
C ALA A 27 6.36 -4.85 -12.06
N ALA A 28 6.09 -4.35 -13.27
CA ALA A 28 4.92 -4.69 -14.07
C ALA A 28 4.84 -6.20 -14.34
N ARG A 29 5.94 -6.84 -14.80
CA ARG A 29 5.98 -8.30 -14.99
C ARG A 29 5.73 -9.10 -13.70
N GLN A 30 6.25 -8.64 -12.57
CA GLN A 30 6.02 -9.28 -11.27
C GLN A 30 4.56 -9.13 -10.81
N ILE A 31 3.95 -7.98 -11.06
CA ILE A 31 2.53 -7.72 -10.76
C ILE A 31 1.64 -8.60 -11.65
N ALA A 32 1.90 -8.64 -12.96
CA ALA A 32 1.18 -9.47 -13.92
C ALA A 32 1.25 -10.97 -13.60
N ARG A 33 2.32 -11.41 -12.93
CA ARG A 33 2.52 -12.80 -12.48
C ARG A 33 2.13 -13.05 -11.02
N CYS A 34 1.56 -12.06 -10.33
CA CYS A 34 1.25 -12.18 -8.90
C CYS A 34 0.19 -13.26 -8.66
N GLY A 35 0.52 -14.26 -7.84
CA GLY A 35 -0.39 -15.36 -7.53
C GLY A 35 -0.55 -16.41 -8.64
N LEU A 36 0.27 -16.37 -9.69
CA LEU A 36 0.34 -17.45 -10.68
C LEU A 36 1.17 -18.65 -10.18
N THR A 37 2.09 -18.42 -9.25
CA THR A 37 2.88 -19.48 -8.62
C THR A 37 2.32 -19.78 -7.23
N TRP A 38 2.23 -21.07 -6.92
CA TRP A 38 1.73 -21.58 -5.65
C TRP A 38 2.80 -22.43 -4.99
N GLY A 39 3.06 -22.18 -3.71
CA GLY A 39 3.74 -23.12 -2.84
C GLY A 39 2.77 -24.20 -2.42
N VAL A 40 3.26 -25.44 -2.36
CA VAL A 40 2.50 -26.57 -1.85
C VAL A 40 3.19 -27.03 -0.57
N LEU A 41 2.49 -26.94 0.56
CA LEU A 41 2.93 -27.55 1.80
C LEU A 41 2.18 -28.85 2.00
N HIS A 42 2.89 -29.89 2.43
CA HIS A 42 2.31 -31.16 2.83
C HIS A 42 2.64 -31.44 4.29
N ALA A 43 1.69 -32.00 5.04
CA ALA A 43 1.99 -32.46 6.39
C ALA A 43 3.06 -33.58 6.33
N TYR A 44 4.08 -33.48 7.19
CA TYR A 44 5.23 -34.38 7.19
C TYR A 44 4.83 -35.81 7.58
N GLU A 45 3.90 -35.96 8.53
CA GLU A 45 3.57 -37.25 9.13
C GLU A 45 2.49 -38.04 8.37
N ASP A 46 1.46 -37.37 7.83
CA ASP A 46 0.29 -38.06 7.25
C ASP A 46 0.18 -37.97 5.71
N LYS A 47 0.92 -37.05 5.06
CA LYS A 47 0.84 -36.70 3.62
C LYS A 47 -0.58 -36.51 3.06
N SER A 48 -1.59 -36.43 3.92
CA SER A 48 -3.01 -36.42 3.55
C SER A 48 -3.55 -35.00 3.44
N LYS A 49 -2.88 -34.05 4.11
CA LYS A 49 -3.25 -32.63 4.11
C LYS A 49 -2.30 -31.84 3.23
N TRP A 50 -2.88 -31.22 2.20
CA TRP A 50 -2.21 -30.31 1.29
C TRP A 50 -2.68 -28.89 1.56
N MET A 51 -1.74 -27.97 1.73
CA MET A 51 -2.01 -26.54 1.82
C MET A 51 -1.41 -25.84 0.62
N LEU A 52 -2.28 -25.16 -0.14
CA LEU A 52 -1.86 -24.31 -1.25
C LEU A 52 -1.63 -22.89 -0.75
N ILE A 53 -0.41 -22.39 -0.92
CA ILE A 53 -0.04 -21.03 -0.53
C ILE A 53 0.23 -20.23 -1.80
N PRO A 54 -0.59 -19.21 -2.13
CA PRO A 54 -0.30 -18.35 -3.26
C PRO A 54 0.97 -17.54 -2.97
N LEU A 55 1.87 -17.43 -3.94
CA LEU A 55 3.07 -16.58 -3.80
C LEU A 55 2.77 -15.17 -4.31
N PRO A 56 2.56 -14.17 -3.43
CA PRO A 56 2.32 -12.79 -3.84
C PRO A 56 3.62 -12.12 -4.34
N CYS A 57 3.48 -11.12 -5.20
CA CYS A 57 4.63 -10.30 -5.63
C CYS A 57 5.05 -9.24 -4.59
N ASN A 58 4.23 -9.02 -3.55
CA ASN A 58 4.41 -8.05 -2.48
C ASN A 58 4.67 -6.60 -2.93
N LYS A 59 4.30 -6.25 -4.16
CA LYS A 59 4.39 -4.87 -4.64
C LYS A 59 3.24 -4.03 -4.08
N VAL A 60 3.54 -2.78 -3.76
CA VAL A 60 2.55 -1.80 -3.27
C VAL A 60 1.48 -1.58 -4.33
N ALA A 61 1.88 -1.33 -5.57
CA ALA A 61 1.01 -1.12 -6.73
C ALA A 61 0.25 -2.39 -7.22
N CYS A 62 0.42 -3.55 -6.59
CA CYS A 62 -0.31 -4.76 -6.98
C CYS A 62 -1.70 -4.78 -6.32
N PRO A 63 -2.81 -4.75 -7.08
CA PRO A 63 -4.15 -4.76 -6.49
C PRO A 63 -4.45 -6.05 -5.72
N ARG A 64 -3.95 -7.20 -6.19
CA ARG A 64 -4.06 -8.48 -5.47
C ARG A 64 -3.36 -8.43 -4.11
N CYS A 65 -2.13 -7.94 -4.07
CA CYS A 65 -1.39 -7.81 -2.80
C CYS A 65 -2.03 -6.75 -1.90
N ALA A 66 -2.56 -5.66 -2.46
CA ALA A 66 -3.29 -4.64 -1.71
C ALA A 66 -4.53 -5.24 -1.02
N ARG A 67 -5.32 -6.04 -1.75
CA ARG A 67 -6.45 -6.77 -1.17
C ARG A 67 -6.03 -7.72 -0.06
N LEU A 68 -4.99 -8.54 -0.27
CA LEU A 68 -4.49 -9.44 0.77
C LEU A 68 -4.02 -8.69 2.03
N ARG A 69 -3.31 -7.57 1.86
CA ARG A 69 -2.92 -6.69 2.97
C ARG A 69 -4.12 -6.09 3.69
N SER A 70 -5.17 -5.69 2.96
CA SER A 70 -6.39 -5.14 3.57
C SER A 70 -7.13 -6.18 4.42
N ILE A 71 -7.18 -7.44 3.98
CA ILE A 71 -7.79 -8.55 4.74
C ILE A 71 -6.96 -8.83 6.00
N ASP A 72 -5.64 -8.96 5.87
CA ASP A 72 -4.74 -9.14 7.01
C ASP A 72 -4.87 -7.98 8.02
N PHE A 73 -4.96 -6.75 7.54
CA PHE A 73 -5.19 -5.57 8.38
C PHE A 73 -6.53 -5.63 9.12
N ALA A 74 -7.63 -5.96 8.42
CA ALA A 74 -8.94 -6.10 9.03
C ALA A 74 -8.96 -7.20 10.11
N LEU A 75 -8.31 -8.34 9.84
CA LEU A 75 -8.18 -9.43 10.81
C LEU A 75 -7.36 -9.02 12.04
N ARG A 76 -6.33 -8.18 11.86
CA ARG A 76 -5.56 -7.64 12.99
C ARG A 76 -6.36 -6.61 13.78
N ALA A 77 -7.10 -5.73 13.11
CA ALA A 77 -7.98 -4.76 13.75
C ALA A 77 -9.05 -5.46 14.59
N ALA A 78 -9.66 -6.53 14.07
CA ALA A 78 -10.65 -7.34 14.78
C ALA A 78 -10.11 -8.03 16.06
N ARG A 79 -8.79 -8.10 16.25
CA ARG A 79 -8.16 -8.64 17.47
C ARG A 79 -7.90 -7.57 18.53
N ILE A 80 -8.12 -6.29 18.23
CA ILE A 80 -7.98 -5.20 19.19
C ILE A 80 -9.17 -5.30 20.17
N PRO A 81 -8.92 -5.50 21.48
CA PRO A 81 -9.99 -5.59 22.47
C PRO A 81 -10.87 -4.34 22.45
N ASP A 82 -12.18 -4.54 22.59
CA ASP A 82 -13.22 -3.49 22.69
C ASP A 82 -13.28 -2.50 21.50
N LEU A 83 -12.59 -2.79 20.38
CA LEU A 83 -12.64 -1.93 19.19
C LEU A 83 -14.07 -1.82 18.62
N ASP A 84 -14.85 -2.90 18.72
CA ASP A 84 -16.27 -2.97 18.32
C ASP A 84 -17.19 -2.12 19.20
N ARG A 85 -16.77 -1.84 20.44
CA ARG A 85 -17.49 -1.01 21.41
C ARG A 85 -16.97 0.43 21.47
N THR A 86 -15.88 0.70 20.77
CA THR A 86 -15.24 2.01 20.75
C THR A 86 -15.94 2.91 19.74
N GLU A 87 -16.35 4.11 20.16
CA GLU A 87 -16.87 5.14 19.26
C GLU A 87 -15.74 5.79 18.44
N LEU A 88 -15.41 5.15 17.32
CA LEU A 88 -14.39 5.64 16.40
C LEU A 88 -14.90 6.84 15.58
N ARG A 89 -14.00 7.79 15.34
CA ARG A 89 -14.20 8.94 14.45
C ARG A 89 -13.42 8.75 13.16
N TRP A 90 -13.99 9.18 12.04
CA TRP A 90 -13.36 9.09 10.73
C TRP A 90 -12.88 10.47 10.26
N ILE A 91 -11.65 10.55 9.79
CA ILE A 91 -11.12 11.71 9.07
C ILE A 91 -10.41 11.24 7.80
N THR A 92 -10.56 12.01 6.73
CA THR A 92 -9.84 11.79 5.47
C THR A 92 -8.92 12.97 5.20
N PHE A 93 -7.61 12.72 5.19
CA PHE A 93 -6.64 13.71 4.76
C PHE A 93 -6.43 13.58 3.26
N THR A 94 -6.75 14.65 2.55
CA THR A 94 -6.59 14.77 1.10
C THR A 94 -5.74 15.98 0.79
N ILE A 95 -5.23 16.00 -0.43
CA ILE A 95 -4.52 17.13 -1.03
C ILE A 95 -5.12 17.39 -2.41
N GLU A 96 -4.62 18.42 -3.08
CA GLU A 96 -4.86 18.59 -4.51
C GLU A 96 -4.32 17.39 -5.29
N ASN A 97 -5.06 16.98 -6.32
CA ASN A 97 -4.76 15.79 -7.10
C ASN A 97 -3.51 15.99 -7.97
N PRO A 98 -2.38 15.29 -7.69
CA PRO A 98 -1.17 15.49 -8.50
C PRO A 98 -1.34 14.93 -9.92
N PRO A 99 -0.76 15.58 -10.94
CA PRO A 99 -0.67 15.03 -12.28
C PRO A 99 0.29 13.81 -12.34
N PRO A 100 0.33 13.08 -13.46
CA PRO A 100 1.24 11.96 -13.64
C PRO A 100 2.70 12.41 -13.49
N GLY A 101 3.55 11.55 -12.94
CA GLY A 101 4.95 11.86 -12.65
C GLY A 101 5.18 12.55 -11.30
N GLN A 102 4.19 13.24 -10.72
CA GLN A 102 4.34 13.92 -9.41
C GLN A 102 3.84 13.11 -8.21
N LEU A 103 3.20 11.96 -8.44
CA LEU A 103 2.62 11.14 -7.37
C LEU A 103 3.66 10.71 -6.32
N GLY A 104 4.87 10.33 -6.73
CA GLY A 104 5.92 9.86 -5.81
C GLY A 104 6.31 10.94 -4.79
N ASP A 105 6.70 12.12 -5.28
CA ASP A 105 7.08 13.26 -4.43
C ASP A 105 5.91 13.71 -3.54
N THR A 106 4.70 13.64 -4.09
CA THR A 106 3.48 13.97 -3.37
C THR A 106 3.22 12.99 -2.22
N MET A 107 3.36 11.69 -2.46
CA MET A 107 3.27 10.66 -1.43
C MET A 107 4.32 10.85 -0.34
N ASP A 108 5.56 11.19 -0.70
CA ASP A 108 6.62 11.46 0.26
C ASP A 108 6.31 12.67 1.14
N ARG A 109 5.79 13.76 0.56
CA ARG A 109 5.34 14.94 1.31
C ARG A 109 4.17 14.61 2.24
N MET A 110 3.15 13.92 1.74
CA MET A 110 2.00 13.50 2.55
C MET A 110 2.44 12.57 3.68
N GLY A 111 3.32 11.61 3.42
CA GLY A 111 3.88 10.71 4.43
C GLY A 111 4.65 11.45 5.52
N LYS A 112 5.48 12.43 5.14
CA LYS A 112 6.17 13.30 6.10
C LYS A 112 5.19 14.11 6.96
N ALA A 113 4.21 14.77 6.33
CA ALA A 113 3.20 15.55 7.04
C ALA A 113 2.38 14.68 8.01
N PHE A 114 1.94 13.51 7.57
CA PHE A 114 1.19 12.57 8.40
C PHE A 114 2.04 11.99 9.54
N SER A 115 3.34 11.77 9.31
CA SER A 115 4.27 11.38 10.37
C SER A 115 4.42 12.48 11.43
N LEU A 116 4.53 13.74 11.01
CA LEU A 116 4.62 14.89 11.92
C LEU A 116 3.35 15.06 12.75
N LEU A 117 2.17 14.92 12.12
CA LEU A 117 0.87 14.98 12.80
C LEU A 117 0.77 13.95 13.94
N ARG A 118 1.26 12.73 13.69
CA ARG A 118 1.12 11.61 14.63
C ARG A 118 2.19 11.54 15.71
N HIS A 119 3.18 12.42 15.64
CA HIS A 119 4.31 12.41 16.55
C HIS A 119 4.10 13.43 17.68
N ASN A 120 4.13 12.98 18.94
CA ASN A 120 3.76 13.78 20.11
C ASN A 120 4.41 15.17 20.20
N LYS A 121 5.64 15.33 19.71
CA LYS A 121 6.36 16.61 19.74
C LYS A 121 5.90 17.62 18.68
N SER A 122 5.51 17.16 17.49
CA SER A 122 5.17 18.03 16.35
C SER A 122 3.66 18.12 16.09
N GLY A 123 2.92 17.09 16.47
CA GLY A 123 1.46 17.05 16.40
C GLY A 123 0.86 17.00 17.80
N GLU A 124 1.27 17.93 18.67
CA GLU A 124 0.84 17.96 20.06
C GLU A 124 -0.68 18.06 20.19
N ALA A 125 -1.32 18.88 19.35
CA ALA A 125 -2.78 18.98 19.30
C ALA A 125 -3.43 17.62 19.01
N TRP A 126 -3.00 16.92 17.95
CA TRP A 126 -3.50 15.58 17.63
C TRP A 126 -3.27 14.60 18.78
N SER A 127 -2.04 14.55 19.29
CA SER A 127 -1.63 13.56 20.30
C SER A 127 -2.28 13.77 21.68
N ARG A 128 -2.71 15.00 21.99
CA ARG A 128 -3.48 15.33 23.19
C ARG A 128 -4.95 14.90 23.09
N HIS A 129 -5.51 14.84 21.87
CA HIS A 129 -6.93 14.51 21.65
C HIS A 129 -7.12 13.04 21.31
N VAL A 130 -6.19 12.45 20.55
CA VAL A 130 -6.29 11.11 20.00
C VAL A 130 -5.52 10.13 20.86
N ARG A 131 -6.24 9.16 21.45
CA ARG A 131 -5.68 8.07 22.25
C ARG A 131 -5.06 6.97 21.40
N GLY A 132 -5.65 6.71 20.25
CA GLY A 132 -5.21 5.68 19.30
C GLY A 132 -5.92 5.83 17.97
N TYR A 133 -5.34 5.25 16.92
CA TYR A 133 -5.91 5.31 15.57
C TYR A 133 -5.42 4.16 14.70
N ILE A 134 -6.24 3.81 13.71
CA ILE A 134 -5.90 2.94 12.58
C ILE A 134 -6.01 3.77 11.31
N TRP A 135 -5.14 3.51 10.32
CA TRP A 135 -5.12 4.29 9.09
C TRP A 135 -4.81 3.45 7.87
N GLY A 136 -5.32 3.89 6.73
CA GLY A 136 -5.06 3.32 5.42
C GLY A 136 -4.70 4.42 4.42
N PHE A 137 -3.87 4.09 3.43
CA PHE A 137 -3.55 4.97 2.32
C PHE A 137 -4.19 4.43 1.04
N GLU A 138 -5.00 5.25 0.40
CA GLU A 138 -5.68 4.94 -0.85
C GLU A 138 -5.15 5.84 -1.96
N ILE A 139 -5.02 5.28 -3.17
CA ILE A 139 -4.68 6.03 -4.38
C ILE A 139 -5.63 5.57 -5.47
N THR A 140 -6.38 6.52 -6.02
CA THR A 140 -7.24 6.29 -7.19
C THR A 140 -6.72 7.11 -8.37
N TYR A 141 -6.89 6.60 -9.59
CA TYR A 141 -6.55 7.34 -10.81
C TYR A 141 -7.82 7.87 -11.47
N ASN A 142 -7.88 9.17 -11.72
CA ASN A 142 -8.95 9.79 -12.47
C ASN A 142 -8.56 9.89 -13.95
N ALA A 143 -9.09 8.96 -14.75
CA ALA A 143 -8.82 8.91 -16.18
C ALA A 143 -9.39 10.11 -16.98
N LYS A 144 -10.40 10.82 -16.47
CA LYS A 144 -10.99 11.98 -17.17
C LYS A 144 -10.10 13.21 -17.06
N ALA A 145 -9.54 13.43 -15.87
CA ALA A 145 -8.69 14.59 -15.58
C ALA A 145 -7.19 14.27 -15.69
N ASP A 146 -6.84 13.00 -15.96
CA ASP A 146 -5.48 12.48 -15.93
C ASP A 146 -4.73 12.88 -14.65
N THR A 147 -5.29 12.56 -13.48
CA THR A 147 -4.70 12.91 -12.17
C THR A 147 -4.81 11.76 -11.18
N TRP A 148 -3.96 11.78 -10.15
CA TRP A 148 -4.01 10.84 -9.04
C TRP A 148 -4.71 11.44 -7.83
N HIS A 149 -5.48 10.63 -7.11
CA HIS A 149 -6.30 11.03 -5.97
C HIS A 149 -5.79 10.27 -4.73
N PRO A 150 -4.74 10.76 -4.05
CA PRO A 150 -4.19 10.12 -2.87
C PRO A 150 -4.90 10.59 -1.58
N HIS A 151 -5.26 9.63 -0.73
CA HIS A 151 -5.97 9.90 0.52
C HIS A 151 -5.41 9.07 1.69
N TYR A 152 -5.29 9.68 2.87
CA TYR A 152 -5.21 8.93 4.11
C TYR A 152 -6.60 8.86 4.74
N HIS A 153 -7.08 7.65 4.98
CA HIS A 153 -8.26 7.40 5.77
C HIS A 153 -7.86 7.00 7.18
N VAL A 154 -8.35 7.72 8.19
CA VAL A 154 -7.97 7.51 9.58
C VAL A 154 -9.22 7.33 10.42
N LEU A 155 -9.29 6.20 11.11
CA LEU A 155 -10.23 5.95 12.19
C LEU A 155 -9.49 6.18 13.50
N TYR A 156 -10.01 7.03 14.37
CA TYR A 156 -9.35 7.38 15.61
C TYR A 156 -10.30 7.37 16.81
N ASP A 157 -9.74 7.02 17.96
CA ASP A 157 -10.38 7.11 19.27
C ASP A 157 -9.81 8.30 20.04
N GLY A 158 -10.68 9.11 20.63
CA GLY A 158 -10.27 10.32 21.34
C GLY A 158 -11.35 11.37 21.54
N ARG A 159 -10.92 12.49 22.11
CA ARG A 159 -11.73 13.72 22.14
C ARG A 159 -11.83 14.30 20.72
N TYR A 160 -12.85 15.12 20.48
CA TYR A 160 -12.97 15.84 19.22
C TYR A 160 -11.69 16.63 18.93
N TRP A 161 -11.11 16.40 17.76
CA TRP A 161 -9.99 17.16 17.24
C TRP A 161 -10.49 17.98 16.04
N PRO A 162 -10.47 19.33 16.11
CA PRO A 162 -11.03 20.21 15.08
C PRO A 162 -10.26 20.18 13.76
#